data_AF-A0A2E5UP70-F1
#
_entry.id   AF-A0A2E5UP70-F1
#
_cell.length_a   1.000
_cell.length_b   1.000
_cell.length_c   1.000
_cell.angle_alpha   90.00
_cell.angle_beta   90.00
_cell.angle_gamma   90.00
#
_symmetry.space_group_name_H-M   'P 1'
#
loop_
_entity.id
_entity.type
_entity.pdbx_description
1 polymer ?
#
loop_
_entity_poly.entity_id
_entity_poly.type
_entity_poly.pdbx_seq_one_letter_code
_entity_poly.pdbx_strand_id
1 'polypeptide(L)'
;MNEKYKEHLQRQRKRYTRSTEVWSKLEKLAFGRNVGLNGYTTPAEAKELSETQGVPGLVLDIGSGGGWPAKDIVARTGRSVVAMDMVLSGLEVARIQIKDAGMPEEGFKFVVGDGQRLPFASKTFGMVVHTDALC
;
A
#
# COMPACT_ATOMS: atom_id res chain seq x y z
N MET A 1 -18.11 17.15 -5.44
CA MET A 1 -17.48 16.31 -4.38
C MET A 1 -18.17 16.66 -3.07
N ASN A 2 -18.81 15.71 -2.38
CA ASN A 2 -19.58 16.02 -1.16
C ASN A 2 -18.66 16.32 0.04
N GLU A 3 -19.19 16.97 1.08
CA GLU A 3 -18.39 17.35 2.25
C GLU A 3 -17.82 16.15 3.01
N LYS A 4 -18.60 15.08 3.18
CA LYS A 4 -18.14 13.83 3.82
C LYS A 4 -16.91 13.22 3.12
N TYR A 5 -16.84 13.30 1.79
CA TYR A 5 -15.69 12.85 1.02
C TYR A 5 -14.45 13.73 1.27
N LYS A 6 -14.63 15.05 1.34
CA LYS A 6 -13.52 15.97 1.66
C LYS A 6 -12.99 15.73 3.07
N GLU A 7 -13.87 15.57 4.06
CA GLU A 7 -13.51 15.23 5.44
C GLU A 7 -12.73 13.91 5.50
N HIS A 8 -13.21 12.88 4.78
CA HIS A 8 -12.52 11.60 4.68
C HIS A 8 -11.11 11.77 4.09
N LEU A 9 -10.97 12.46 2.96
CA LEU A 9 -9.67 12.71 2.32
C LEU A 9 -8.71 13.46 3.27
N GLN A 10 -9.20 14.46 4.00
CA GLN A 10 -8.40 15.20 4.98
C GLN A 10 -7.96 14.32 6.14
N ARG A 11 -8.84 13.45 6.65
CA ARG A 11 -8.49 12.46 7.68
C ARG A 11 -7.40 11.51 7.19
N GLN A 12 -7.48 11.03 5.94
CA GLN A 12 -6.45 10.17 5.36
C GLN A 12 -5.12 10.90 5.20
N ARG A 13 -5.11 12.15 4.73
CA ARG A 13 -3.89 12.97 4.61
C ARG A 13 -3.12 13.10 5.91
N LYS A 14 -3.83 13.34 7.02
CA LYS A 14 -3.20 13.45 8.36
C LYS A 14 -2.44 12.20 8.80
N ARG A 15 -2.77 11.01 8.26
CA ARG A 15 -2.06 9.76 8.59
C ARG A 15 -0.63 9.74 8.08
N TYR A 16 -0.34 10.46 6.99
CA TYR A 16 0.98 10.48 6.35
C TYR A 16 1.85 11.67 6.78
N THR A 17 1.31 12.58 7.59
CA THR A 17 2.07 13.72 8.15
C THR A 17 2.51 13.48 9.60
N ARG A 18 2.13 12.35 10.21
CA ARG A 18 2.49 12.03 11.59
C ARG A 18 3.93 11.53 11.69
N SER A 19 4.61 11.83 12.79
CA SER A 19 5.91 11.22 13.08
C SER A 19 5.76 9.69 13.18
N THR A 20 6.68 8.97 12.55
CA THR A 20 6.71 7.50 12.52
C THR A 20 7.74 6.92 13.48
N GLU A 21 8.44 7.73 14.28
CA GLU A 21 9.55 7.25 15.11
C GLU A 21 9.09 6.25 16.17
N VAL A 22 8.05 6.60 16.93
CA VAL A 22 7.47 5.72 17.97
C VAL A 22 6.91 4.45 17.33
N TRP A 23 6.21 4.59 16.20
CA TRP A 23 5.66 3.47 15.44
C TRP A 23 6.75 2.52 14.94
N SER A 24 7.85 3.07 14.40
CA SER A 24 8.99 2.29 13.93
C SER A 24 9.66 1.50 15.05
N LYS A 25 9.74 2.07 16.26
CA LYS A 25 10.24 1.37 17.46
C LYS A 25 9.29 0.25 17.88
N LEU A 26 7.99 0.50 17.90
CA LEU A 26 6.97 -0.50 18.21
C LEU A 26 6.98 -1.66 17.20
N GLU A 27 7.08 -1.38 15.91
CA GLU A 27 7.15 -2.41 14.87
C GLU A 27 8.40 -3.29 15.04
N LYS A 28 9.56 -2.70 15.32
CA LYS A 28 10.77 -3.48 15.60
C LYS A 28 10.61 -4.38 16.83
N LEU A 29 9.93 -3.92 17.88
CA LEU A 29 9.66 -4.72 19.08
C LEU A 29 8.64 -5.83 18.81
N ALA A 30 7.57 -5.54 18.07
CA ALA A 30 6.48 -6.48 17.82
C ALA A 30 6.82 -7.52 16.74
N PHE A 31 7.54 -7.11 15.70
CA PHE A 31 7.74 -7.92 14.49
C PHE A 31 9.22 -8.18 14.16
N GLY A 32 10.16 -7.61 14.93
CA GLY A 32 11.60 -7.72 14.64
C GLY A 32 12.08 -6.89 13.45
N ARG A 33 11.19 -6.15 12.77
CA ARG A 33 11.50 -5.31 11.61
C ARG A 33 10.56 -4.11 11.52
N ASN A 34 11.03 -3.06 10.86
CA ASN A 34 10.19 -1.92 10.48
C ASN A 34 9.66 -2.16 9.06
N VAL A 35 8.35 -2.26 8.89
CA VAL A 35 7.70 -2.39 7.57
C VAL A 35 6.98 -1.10 7.16
N GLY A 36 6.82 -0.17 8.09
CA GLY A 36 6.19 1.13 7.88
C GLY A 36 4.67 1.04 7.91
N LEU A 37 4.12 0.35 8.92
CA LEU A 37 2.68 0.15 9.04
C LEU A 37 1.94 1.48 9.21
N ASN A 38 0.92 1.66 8.39
CA ASN A 38 -0.08 2.72 8.49
C ASN A 38 -1.50 2.17 8.77
N GLY A 39 -1.63 0.86 8.93
CA GLY A 39 -2.86 0.10 9.18
C GLY A 39 -2.66 -1.01 10.23
N TYR A 40 -3.51 -2.04 10.20
CA TYR A 40 -3.52 -3.16 11.14
C TYR A 40 -2.90 -4.44 10.57
N THR A 41 -2.74 -4.52 9.24
CA THR A 41 -2.23 -5.71 8.56
C THR A 41 -0.81 -6.05 9.01
N THR A 42 -0.67 -7.19 9.66
CA THR A 42 0.59 -7.71 10.20
C THR A 42 1.50 -8.29 9.11
N PRO A 43 2.81 -8.48 9.38
CA PRO A 43 3.72 -9.20 8.47
C PRO A 43 3.30 -10.63 8.16
N ALA A 44 2.62 -11.31 9.07
CA ALA A 44 2.12 -12.67 8.84
C ALA A 44 0.95 -12.66 7.84
N GLU A 45 0.01 -11.73 7.99
CA GLU A 45 -1.11 -11.55 7.05
C GLU A 45 -0.62 -11.06 5.68
N ALA A 46 0.35 -10.13 5.63
CA ALA A 46 0.95 -9.70 4.37
C ALA A 46 1.66 -10.85 3.63
N LYS A 47 2.33 -11.75 4.38
CA LYS A 47 2.91 -12.97 3.82
C LYS A 47 1.81 -13.87 3.22
N GLU A 48 0.75 -14.14 3.95
CA GLU A 48 -0.37 -14.96 3.47
C GLU A 48 -1.01 -14.38 2.20
N LEU A 49 -1.21 -13.05 2.16
CA LEU A 49 -1.68 -12.34 0.98
C LEU A 49 -0.72 -12.50 -0.21
N SER A 50 0.59 -12.42 0.02
CA SER A 50 1.58 -12.58 -1.05
C SER A 50 1.62 -14.01 -1.63
N GLU A 51 1.26 -15.01 -0.83
CA GLU A 51 1.22 -16.42 -1.23
C GLU A 51 -0.10 -16.80 -1.90
N THR A 52 -1.13 -15.98 -1.73
CA THR A 52 -2.43 -16.18 -2.39
C THR A 52 -2.25 -16.15 -3.90
N GLN A 53 -2.77 -17.16 -4.58
CA GLN A 53 -2.70 -17.22 -6.04
C GLN A 53 -3.83 -16.41 -6.69
N GLY A 54 -3.46 -15.63 -7.70
CA GLY A 54 -4.39 -15.02 -8.65
C GLY A 54 -4.16 -15.59 -10.04
N VAL A 55 -4.74 -14.97 -11.07
CA VAL A 55 -4.33 -15.25 -12.44
C VAL A 55 -3.03 -14.49 -12.78
N PRO A 56 -2.26 -14.94 -13.79
CA PRO A 56 -1.07 -14.21 -14.23
C PRO A 56 -1.39 -12.75 -14.57
N GLY A 57 -0.50 -11.83 -14.19
CA GLY A 57 -0.64 -10.39 -14.46
C GLY A 57 -0.30 -9.51 -13.27
N LEU A 58 -0.54 -8.20 -13.46
CA LEU A 58 -0.30 -7.16 -12.45
C LEU A 58 -1.21 -7.37 -11.23
N VAL A 59 -0.69 -6.98 -10.06
CA VAL A 59 -1.47 -6.86 -8.83
C VAL A 59 -1.92 -5.41 -8.67
N LEU A 60 -3.19 -5.16 -8.37
CA LEU A 60 -3.67 -3.85 -7.91
C LEU A 60 -3.75 -3.85 -6.39
N ASP A 61 -3.03 -2.95 -5.74
CA ASP A 61 -3.15 -2.68 -4.30
C ASP A 61 -3.96 -1.40 -4.08
N ILE A 62 -5.20 -1.55 -3.58
CA ILE A 62 -6.14 -0.44 -3.35
C ILE A 62 -6.00 0.07 -1.92
N GLY A 63 -5.74 1.37 -1.78
CA GLY A 63 -5.43 1.98 -0.48
C GLY A 63 -4.01 1.68 -0.03
N SER A 64 -3.08 1.57 -0.99
CA SER A 64 -1.71 1.11 -0.77
C SER A 64 -0.92 1.98 0.22
N GLY A 65 -1.31 3.25 0.38
CA GLY A 65 -0.71 4.16 1.34
C GLY A 65 0.81 4.21 1.26
N GLY A 66 1.48 3.90 2.39
CA GLY A 66 2.94 3.82 2.49
C GLY A 66 3.57 2.59 1.82
N GLY A 67 2.82 1.88 0.97
CA GLY A 67 3.28 0.73 0.19
C GLY A 67 3.17 -0.60 0.92
N TRP A 68 2.33 -0.71 1.95
CA TRP A 68 2.09 -1.97 2.64
C TRP A 68 0.67 -2.48 2.31
N PRO A 69 0.49 -3.73 1.83
CA PRO A 69 1.47 -4.82 1.70
C PRO A 69 2.22 -4.87 0.35
N ALA A 70 1.98 -3.94 -0.59
CA ALA A 70 2.60 -3.95 -1.93
C ALA A 70 4.11 -4.27 -1.93
N LYS A 71 4.88 -3.65 -1.03
CA LYS A 71 6.32 -3.90 -0.89
C LYS A 71 6.64 -5.37 -0.61
N ASP A 72 5.89 -6.00 0.30
CA ASP A 72 6.11 -7.40 0.68
C ASP A 72 5.71 -8.34 -0.47
N ILE A 73 4.65 -8.02 -1.21
CA ILE A 73 4.24 -8.75 -2.42
C ILE A 73 5.36 -8.73 -3.47
N VAL A 74 5.87 -7.54 -3.83
CA VAL A 74 6.96 -7.43 -4.82
C VAL A 74 8.20 -8.19 -4.33
N ALA A 75 8.60 -7.99 -3.07
CA ALA A 75 9.79 -8.61 -2.51
C ALA A 75 9.73 -10.15 -2.49
N ARG A 76 8.57 -10.74 -2.21
CA ARG A 76 8.41 -12.20 -2.07
C ARG A 76 8.13 -12.90 -3.38
N THR A 77 7.39 -12.26 -4.27
CA THR A 77 6.82 -12.93 -5.46
C THR A 77 7.44 -12.46 -6.77
N GLY A 78 8.16 -11.33 -6.77
CA GLY A 78 8.63 -10.68 -7.99
C GLY A 78 7.51 -10.13 -8.89
N ARG A 79 6.24 -10.19 -8.45
CA ARG A 79 5.11 -9.65 -9.22
C ARG A 79 5.15 -8.13 -9.19
N SER A 80 4.84 -7.50 -10.33
CA SER A 80 4.67 -6.05 -10.38
C SER A 80 3.33 -5.63 -9.79
N VAL A 81 3.35 -4.54 -9.02
CA VAL A 81 2.20 -3.97 -8.32
C VAL A 81 1.88 -2.58 -8.86
N VAL A 82 0.59 -2.32 -9.08
CA VAL A 82 0.04 -0.97 -9.17
C VAL A 82 -0.46 -0.58 -7.78
N ALA A 83 0.29 0.27 -7.10
CA ALA A 83 -0.04 0.83 -5.80
C ALA A 83 -0.94 2.06 -6.00
N MET A 84 -2.21 1.95 -5.62
CA MET A 84 -3.18 3.03 -5.77
C MET A 84 -3.65 3.55 -4.41
N ASP A 85 -3.65 4.86 -4.23
CA ASP A 85 -4.22 5.52 -3.05
C ASP A 85 -4.86 6.86 -3.44
N MET A 86 -5.83 7.32 -2.67
CA MET A 86 -6.46 8.64 -2.88
C MET A 86 -5.57 9.79 -2.37
N VAL A 87 -4.54 9.48 -1.58
CA VAL A 87 -3.61 10.43 -0.97
C VAL A 87 -2.20 10.29 -1.56
N LEU A 88 -1.80 11.30 -2.34
CA LEU A 88 -0.47 11.38 -2.96
C LEU A 88 0.67 11.23 -1.94
N SER A 89 0.58 11.89 -0.77
CA SER A 89 1.66 11.85 0.22
C SER A 89 1.92 10.45 0.78
N GLY A 90 0.93 9.56 0.77
CA GLY A 90 1.15 8.15 1.12
C GLY A 90 2.03 7.45 0.09
N LEU A 91 1.71 7.63 -1.20
CA LEU A 91 2.47 7.03 -2.30
C LEU A 91 3.89 7.60 -2.39
N GLU A 92 4.09 8.88 -2.06
CA GLU A 92 5.42 9.50 -1.98
C GLU A 92 6.26 8.85 -0.86
N VAL A 93 5.67 8.61 0.31
CA VAL A 93 6.32 7.86 1.40
C VAL A 93 6.68 6.45 0.95
N ALA A 94 5.78 5.76 0.25
CA ALA A 94 6.03 4.43 -0.29
C ALA A 94 7.24 4.43 -1.24
N ARG A 95 7.26 5.36 -2.19
CA ARG A 95 8.34 5.51 -3.18
C ARG A 95 9.69 5.79 -2.51
N ILE A 96 9.74 6.68 -1.52
CA ILE A 96 10.95 6.97 -0.75
C ILE A 96 11.44 5.71 -0.03
N GLN A 97 10.55 5.00 0.68
CA GLN A 97 10.92 3.79 1.42
C GLN A 97 11.42 2.66 0.52
N ILE A 98 10.83 2.49 -0.66
CA ILE A 98 11.27 1.52 -1.68
C ILE A 98 12.69 1.85 -2.14
N LYS A 99 12.94 3.12 -2.46
CA LYS A 99 14.26 3.59 -2.87
C LYS A 99 15.31 3.42 -1.77
N ASP A 100 14.99 3.86 -0.55
CA ASP A 100 15.90 3.78 0.60
C ASP A 100 16.22 2.32 1.00
N ALA A 101 15.29 1.39 0.73
CA ALA A 101 15.49 -0.03 0.95
C ALA A 101 16.19 -0.76 -0.22
N GLY A 102 16.52 -0.07 -1.31
CA GLY A 102 17.14 -0.68 -2.50
C GLY A 102 16.26 -1.72 -3.19
N MET A 103 14.93 -1.57 -3.08
CA MET A 103 13.96 -2.47 -3.72
C MET A 103 13.88 -2.20 -5.24
N PRO A 104 13.49 -3.18 -6.06
CA PRO A 104 13.35 -3.00 -7.51
C PRO A 104 12.20 -2.03 -7.82
N GLU A 105 12.52 -0.77 -8.13
CA GLU A 105 11.53 0.28 -8.40
C GLU A 105 10.62 -0.07 -9.59
N GLU A 106 11.13 -0.82 -10.57
CA GLU A 106 10.40 -1.31 -11.74
C GLU A 106 9.24 -2.25 -11.39
N GLY A 107 9.26 -2.84 -10.18
CA GLY A 107 8.17 -3.63 -9.63
C GLY A 107 6.95 -2.79 -9.23
N PHE A 108 7.04 -1.47 -9.23
CA PHE A 108 6.00 -0.58 -8.70
C PHE A 108 5.52 0.45 -9.72
N LYS A 109 4.21 0.64 -9.78
CA LYS A 109 3.56 1.78 -10.43
C LYS A 109 2.65 2.47 -9.43
N PHE A 110 2.79 3.78 -9.26
CA PHE A 110 1.98 4.55 -8.31
C PHE A 110 0.88 5.31 -9.04
N VAL A 111 -0.36 5.21 -8.54
CA VAL A 111 -1.53 5.86 -9.13
C VAL A 111 -2.32 6.58 -8.04
N VAL A 112 -2.55 7.88 -8.20
CA VAL A 112 -3.51 8.59 -7.35
C VAL A 112 -4.92 8.32 -7.90
N GLY A 113 -5.79 7.72 -7.10
CA GLY A 113 -7.13 7.32 -7.56
C GLY A 113 -8.12 7.03 -6.44
N ASP A 114 -9.41 7.04 -6.79
CA ASP A 114 -10.50 6.66 -5.89
C ASP A 114 -10.83 5.17 -6.09
N GLY A 115 -10.77 4.38 -5.01
CA GLY A 115 -11.12 2.95 -5.04
C GLY A 115 -12.55 2.67 -5.50
N GLN A 116 -13.46 3.65 -5.35
CA GLN A 116 -14.83 3.55 -5.84
C GLN A 116 -14.96 3.86 -7.34
N ARG A 117 -13.90 4.39 -7.97
CA ARG A 117 -13.88 4.85 -9.37
C ARG A 117 -12.52 4.53 -9.99
N LEU A 118 -12.28 3.24 -10.19
CA LEU A 118 -11.01 2.74 -10.69
C LEU A 118 -10.69 3.33 -12.08
N PRO A 119 -9.52 3.97 -12.26
CA PRO A 119 -9.11 4.56 -13.54
C PRO A 119 -8.47 3.51 -14.46
N PHE A 120 -8.99 2.28 -14.45
CA PHE A 120 -8.41 1.14 -15.15
C PHE A 120 -9.46 0.47 -16.03
N ALA A 121 -9.01 -0.10 -17.14
CA ALA A 121 -9.86 -0.91 -17.98
C ALA A 121 -10.29 -2.19 -17.23
N SER A 122 -11.41 -2.77 -17.65
CA SER A 122 -11.80 -4.09 -17.16
C SER A 122 -10.75 -5.14 -17.50
N LYS A 123 -10.55 -6.13 -16.63
CA LYS A 123 -9.63 -7.27 -16.81
C LYS A 123 -8.14 -6.88 -16.93
N THR A 124 -7.73 -5.73 -16.37
CA THR A 124 -6.32 -5.30 -16.34
C THR A 124 -5.46 -6.08 -15.32
N PHE A 125 -6.03 -6.49 -14.19
CA PHE A 125 -5.28 -7.06 -13.08
C PHE A 125 -5.56 -8.55 -12.92
N GLY A 126 -4.50 -9.31 -12.61
CA GLY A 126 -4.62 -10.72 -12.29
C GLY A 126 -4.97 -10.97 -10.82
N MET A 127 -4.81 -9.95 -9.98
CA MET A 127 -5.17 -9.96 -8.57
C MET A 127 -5.46 -8.53 -8.11
N VAL A 128 -6.46 -8.38 -7.23
CA VAL A 128 -6.72 -7.13 -6.52
C VAL A 128 -6.59 -7.43 -5.04
N VAL A 129 -5.79 -6.63 -4.34
CA VAL A 129 -5.62 -6.67 -2.89
C VAL A 129 -6.06 -5.33 -2.32
N HIS A 130 -6.65 -5.37 -1.13
CA HIS A 130 -6.86 -4.20 -0.30
C HIS A 130 -6.66 -4.62 1.15
N THR A 131 -6.09 -3.75 1.95
CA THR A 131 -5.86 -3.98 3.37
C THR A 131 -6.15 -2.71 4.12
N ASP A 132 -6.96 -2.79 5.18
CA ASP A 132 -7.29 -1.64 6.03
C ASP A 132 -7.94 -0.43 5.31
N ALA A 133 -8.42 -0.63 4.07
CA ALA A 133 -8.95 0.42 3.21
C ALA A 133 -10.50 0.52 3.22
N LEU A 134 -11.19 -0.59 3.46
CA LEU A 134 -12.66 -0.68 3.39
C LEU A 134 -13.36 -0.63 4.76
N CYS A 135 -12.61 -0.34 5.83
CA CYS A 135 -13.11 -0.23 7.21
C CYS A 135 -13.67 1.15 7.57
#